data_AF-A0A1N7H8W2-F1
#
_entry.id   AF-A0A1N7H8W2-F1
#
_cell.length_a   1.000
_cell.length_b   1.000
_cell.length_c   1.000
_cell.angle_alpha   90.00
_cell.angle_beta   90.00
_cell.angle_gamma   90.00
#
_symmetry.space_group_name_H-M   'P 1'
#
loop_
_entity.id
_entity.type
_entity.pdbx_description
1 polymer ?
#
loop_
_entity_poly.entity_id
_entity_poly.type
_entity_poly.pdbx_seq_one_letter_code
_entity_poly.pdbx_strand_id
1 'polypeptide(L)'
;MGRDKSIYVPEDKSVDEGTFALVIQRNGQYLFKFQKAVPWGKVEWVNMKKFDHEDVPNDLHLRSAKIKQKVNNDGLEAVVLYADMIHAGMDKNEMRANGAEHAESDGGVTDSKSISSSSGYRLSFSDGMEIPNDGVVHASQRENMGRAVDYLIEEYQITSQIDLPYSGGIGRATLNTEPKKSNGSEMAHPYELSDGNYLRTTMGRTEKKRFLKRLAEEVGLEVSVSGEWLED
;
A
#
# COMPACT_ATOMS: atom_id res chain seq x y z
N MET A 1 11.17 -17.40 -40.37
CA MET A 1 11.47 -16.12 -39.69
C MET A 1 10.32 -15.82 -38.74
N GLY A 2 10.44 -16.22 -37.48
CA GLY A 2 9.46 -15.83 -36.47
C GLY A 2 9.59 -14.34 -36.24
N ARG A 3 8.53 -13.56 -36.52
CA ARG A 3 8.47 -12.17 -36.05
C ARG A 3 8.55 -12.23 -34.54
N ASP A 4 9.61 -11.65 -33.98
CA ASP A 4 9.69 -11.41 -32.55
C ASP A 4 8.48 -10.56 -32.18
N LYS A 5 7.49 -11.19 -31.53
CA LYS A 5 6.20 -10.52 -31.26
C LYS A 5 6.43 -9.59 -30.08
N SER A 6 6.55 -8.31 -30.39
CA SER A 6 6.76 -7.23 -29.43
C SER A 6 5.75 -7.30 -28.29
N ILE A 7 6.24 -7.23 -27.05
CA ILE A 7 5.39 -7.18 -25.86
C ILE A 7 4.60 -5.86 -25.90
N TYR A 8 3.27 -5.93 -25.75
CA TYR A 8 2.47 -4.72 -25.60
C TYR A 8 2.79 -4.02 -24.27
N VAL A 9 3.25 -2.77 -24.36
CA VAL A 9 3.52 -1.91 -23.20
C VAL A 9 2.32 -1.01 -22.96
N PRO A 10 1.84 -0.86 -21.71
CA PRO A 10 0.73 0.05 -21.42
C PRO A 10 1.04 1.49 -21.88
N GLU A 11 0.06 2.13 -22.52
CA GLU A 11 0.22 3.48 -23.08
C GLU A 11 -0.25 4.58 -22.11
N ASP A 12 -1.08 4.24 -21.13
CA ASP A 12 -1.63 5.20 -20.17
C ASP A 12 -0.56 5.70 -19.22
N LYS A 13 -0.29 7.00 -19.26
CA LYS A 13 0.67 7.70 -18.38
C LYS A 13 -0.01 8.69 -17.44
N SER A 14 -1.35 8.75 -17.42
CA SER A 14 -2.10 9.59 -16.48
C SER A 14 -2.37 8.87 -15.15
N VAL A 15 -1.69 7.76 -14.90
CA VAL A 15 -1.77 6.99 -13.66
C VAL A 15 -0.65 7.44 -12.70
N ASP A 16 -0.85 7.22 -11.41
CA ASP A 16 0.11 7.63 -10.39
C ASP A 16 1.37 6.73 -10.41
N GLU A 17 2.52 7.27 -10.02
CA GLU A 17 3.74 6.49 -9.82
C GLU A 17 3.48 5.41 -8.76
N GLY A 18 3.87 4.17 -9.06
CA GLY A 18 3.56 2.98 -8.27
C GLY A 18 2.44 2.11 -8.84
N THR A 19 1.62 2.64 -9.75
CA THR A 19 0.51 1.90 -10.38
C THR A 19 1.04 0.66 -11.12
N PHE A 20 0.34 -0.45 -10.99
CA PHE A 20 0.60 -1.68 -11.73
C PHE A 20 -0.33 -1.85 -12.93
N ALA A 21 0.15 -2.56 -13.94
CA ALA A 21 -0.65 -2.96 -15.09
C ALA A 21 -0.38 -4.42 -15.44
N LEU A 22 -1.40 -5.25 -15.40
CA LEU A 22 -1.36 -6.61 -15.93
C LEU A 22 -1.80 -6.58 -17.40
N VAL A 23 -0.89 -6.94 -18.29
CA VAL A 23 -1.13 -7.03 -19.73
C VAL A 23 -1.28 -8.49 -20.11
N ILE A 24 -2.48 -8.86 -20.55
CA ILE A 24 -2.82 -10.20 -21.03
C ILE A 24 -2.84 -10.17 -22.56
N GLN A 25 -1.98 -10.94 -23.20
CA GLN A 25 -1.86 -11.00 -24.65
C GLN A 25 -1.54 -12.43 -25.10
N ARG A 26 -1.62 -12.72 -26.40
CA ARG A 26 -1.56 -14.10 -26.91
C ARG A 26 -0.32 -14.91 -26.48
N ASN A 27 0.82 -14.26 -26.25
CA ASN A 27 2.10 -14.88 -25.88
C ASN A 27 2.41 -14.92 -24.37
N GLY A 28 1.46 -14.49 -23.52
CA GLY A 28 1.55 -14.61 -22.07
C GLY A 28 0.93 -13.42 -21.34
N GLN A 29 1.16 -13.38 -20.04
CA GLN A 29 0.74 -12.28 -19.19
C GLN A 29 1.98 -11.55 -18.67
N TYR A 30 1.91 -10.22 -18.61
CA TYR A 30 3.06 -9.38 -18.28
C TYR A 30 2.65 -8.37 -17.24
N LEU A 31 3.40 -8.34 -16.15
CA LEU A 31 3.19 -7.37 -15.10
C LEU A 31 4.13 -6.19 -15.28
N PHE A 32 3.57 -4.99 -15.37
CA PHE A 32 4.30 -3.73 -15.39
C PHE A 32 4.03 -2.92 -14.12
N LYS A 33 5.00 -2.06 -13.76
CA LYS A 33 4.84 -1.02 -12.74
C LYS A 33 5.26 0.34 -13.31
N PHE A 34 4.45 1.36 -13.07
CA PHE A 34 4.73 2.72 -13.52
C PHE A 34 5.68 3.39 -12.51
N GLN A 35 6.98 3.42 -12.82
CA GLN A 35 8.00 3.91 -11.91
C GLN A 35 9.21 4.46 -12.65
N LYS A 36 10.09 5.18 -11.96
CA LYS A 36 11.38 5.56 -12.53
C LYS A 36 12.30 4.35 -12.62
N ALA A 37 12.86 4.08 -13.80
CA ALA A 37 13.86 3.02 -13.96
C ALA A 37 15.18 3.32 -13.23
N VAL A 38 15.48 4.61 -13.02
CA VAL A 38 16.64 5.11 -12.26
C VAL A 38 16.23 6.32 -11.42
N PRO A 39 16.92 6.66 -10.31
CA PRO A 39 16.47 7.72 -9.38
C PRO A 39 16.29 9.11 -10.02
N TRP A 40 17.05 9.41 -11.07
CA TRP A 40 16.98 10.65 -11.87
C TRP A 40 16.22 10.48 -13.20
N GLY A 41 15.58 9.33 -13.38
CA GLY A 41 14.88 8.95 -14.61
C GLY A 41 13.47 9.51 -14.68
N LYS A 42 12.90 9.46 -15.88
CA LYS A 42 11.47 9.72 -16.07
C LYS A 42 10.68 8.48 -15.64
N VAL A 43 9.45 8.69 -15.15
CA VAL A 43 8.54 7.60 -14.82
C VAL A 43 8.11 6.92 -16.13
N GLU A 44 8.22 5.60 -16.17
CA GLU A 44 7.84 4.78 -17.32
C GLU A 44 7.29 3.42 -16.87
N TRP A 45 6.69 2.69 -17.79
CA TRP A 45 6.23 1.33 -17.53
C TRP A 45 7.41 0.36 -17.58
N VAL A 46 7.79 -0.14 -16.41
CA VAL A 46 8.87 -1.12 -16.26
C VAL A 46 8.25 -2.51 -16.16
N ASN A 47 8.72 -3.44 -17.00
CA ASN A 47 8.31 -4.84 -16.92
C ASN A 47 8.92 -5.48 -15.67
N MET A 48 8.07 -6.02 -14.80
CA MET A 48 8.45 -6.63 -13.53
C MET A 48 8.56 -8.14 -13.64
N LYS A 49 7.60 -8.77 -14.32
CA LYS A 49 7.51 -10.23 -14.41
C LYS A 49 6.68 -10.66 -15.62
N LYS A 50 7.03 -11.82 -16.17
CA LYS A 50 6.22 -12.55 -17.14
C LYS A 50 5.58 -13.77 -16.46
N PHE A 51 4.34 -14.05 -16.80
CA PHE A 51 3.63 -15.25 -16.40
C PHE A 51 3.14 -16.00 -17.64
N ASP A 52 3.03 -17.31 -17.53
CA ASP A 52 2.27 -18.11 -18.48
C ASP A 52 0.78 -17.95 -18.23
N HIS A 53 -0.06 -18.29 -19.22
CA HIS A 53 -1.50 -18.04 -19.11
C HIS A 53 -2.19 -18.84 -18.01
N GLU A 54 -1.55 -19.92 -17.58
CA GLU A 54 -2.03 -20.80 -16.51
C GLU A 54 -1.57 -20.31 -15.13
N ASP A 55 -0.58 -19.41 -15.07
CA ASP A 55 -0.03 -18.82 -13.85
C ASP A 55 -0.57 -17.40 -13.67
N VAL A 56 -1.71 -17.25 -13.00
CA VAL A 56 -2.21 -15.92 -12.62
C VAL A 56 -1.51 -15.49 -11.32
N PRO A 57 -1.13 -14.20 -11.16
CA PRO A 57 -0.68 -13.71 -9.87
C PRO A 57 -1.75 -13.97 -8.81
N ASN A 58 -1.42 -14.76 -7.78
CA ASN A 58 -2.39 -15.24 -6.80
C ASN A 58 -3.16 -14.10 -6.08
N ASP A 59 -2.56 -12.91 -5.97
CA ASP A 59 -3.12 -11.79 -5.22
C ASP A 59 -3.09 -10.47 -6.04
N LEU A 60 -3.85 -10.43 -7.14
CA LEU A 60 -4.05 -9.21 -7.94
C LEU A 60 -5.26 -8.42 -7.41
N HIS A 61 -5.01 -7.41 -6.58
CA HIS A 61 -6.09 -6.59 -5.99
C HIS A 61 -6.51 -5.46 -6.93
N LEU A 62 -7.51 -5.74 -7.76
CA LEU A 62 -8.12 -4.77 -8.66
C LEU A 62 -9.10 -3.84 -7.91
N ARG A 63 -8.60 -2.86 -7.15
CA ARG A 63 -9.46 -1.87 -6.45
C ARG A 63 -10.13 -0.87 -7.40
N SER A 64 -9.52 -0.61 -8.57
CA SER A 64 -10.01 0.34 -9.57
C SER A 64 -9.74 -0.21 -10.98
N ALA A 65 -10.40 -1.31 -11.36
CA ALA A 65 -10.14 -1.98 -12.63
C ALA A 65 -10.55 -1.11 -13.83
N LYS A 66 -9.67 -0.23 -14.30
CA LYS A 66 -9.74 0.27 -15.66
C LYS A 66 -9.29 -0.86 -16.57
N ILE A 67 -10.19 -1.31 -17.43
CA ILE A 67 -9.90 -2.31 -18.44
C ILE A 67 -9.74 -1.59 -19.77
N LYS A 68 -8.60 -1.76 -20.43
CA LYS A 68 -8.41 -1.32 -21.81
C LYS A 68 -8.19 -2.52 -22.70
N GLN A 69 -8.91 -2.55 -23.82
CA GLN A 69 -8.74 -3.58 -24.84
C GLN A 69 -8.08 -2.96 -26.07
N LYS A 70 -7.08 -3.65 -26.61
CA LYS A 70 -6.46 -3.32 -27.89
C LYS A 70 -6.81 -4.40 -28.90
N VAL A 71 -7.24 -3.99 -30.09
CA VAL A 71 -7.70 -4.88 -31.16
C VAL A 71 -6.91 -4.55 -32.43
N ASN A 72 -6.52 -5.58 -33.19
CA ASN A 72 -5.87 -5.44 -34.50
C ASN A 72 -6.71 -6.15 -35.59
N ASN A 73 -6.18 -6.23 -36.81
CA ASN A 73 -6.88 -6.82 -37.95
C ASN A 73 -7.22 -8.32 -37.77
N ASP A 74 -6.55 -9.02 -36.85
CA ASP A 74 -6.76 -10.44 -36.53
C ASP A 74 -7.61 -10.66 -35.25
N GLY A 75 -8.11 -9.59 -34.62
CA GLY A 75 -8.92 -9.63 -33.40
C GLY A 75 -8.25 -9.02 -32.17
N LEU A 76 -8.60 -9.49 -30.98
CA LEU A 76 -8.09 -8.97 -29.70
C LEU A 76 -6.57 -9.16 -29.60
N GLU A 77 -5.83 -8.06 -29.48
CA GLU A 77 -4.36 -8.03 -29.38
C GLU A 77 -3.91 -8.10 -27.92
N ALA A 78 -4.51 -7.28 -27.04
CA ALA A 78 -4.17 -7.22 -25.63
C ALA A 78 -5.34 -6.73 -24.77
N VAL A 79 -5.37 -7.18 -23.51
CA VAL A 79 -6.19 -6.62 -22.44
C VAL A 79 -5.26 -6.08 -21.36
N VAL A 80 -5.45 -4.83 -20.96
CA VAL A 80 -4.70 -4.20 -19.87
C VAL A 80 -5.63 -3.97 -18.70
N LEU A 81 -5.22 -4.49 -17.54
CA LEU A 81 -5.87 -4.29 -16.25
C LEU A 81 -4.96 -3.41 -15.40
N TYR A 82 -5.43 -2.23 -15.03
CA TYR A 82 -4.71 -1.36 -14.10
C TYR A 82 -5.08 -1.72 -12.66
N ALA A 83 -4.06 -1.75 -11.79
CA ALA A 83 -4.19 -2.06 -10.38
C ALA A 83 -3.32 -1.12 -9.56
N ASP A 84 -3.84 -0.64 -8.45
CA ASP A 84 -3.07 0.24 -7.55
C ASP A 84 -2.07 -0.58 -6.70
N MET A 85 -2.28 -1.91 -6.57
CA MET A 85 -1.42 -2.83 -5.81
C MET A 85 -1.46 -4.26 -6.35
N ILE A 86 -0.32 -4.96 -6.26
CA ILE A 86 -0.21 -6.41 -6.51
C ILE A 86 0.64 -7.04 -5.42
N HIS A 87 0.14 -8.12 -4.83
CA HIS A 87 0.92 -9.04 -4.01
C HIS A 87 1.38 -10.18 -4.91
N ALA A 88 2.45 -9.93 -5.66
CA ALA A 88 3.12 -11.06 -6.29
C ALA A 88 3.83 -11.78 -5.14
N GLY A 89 3.50 -13.05 -4.91
CA GLY A 89 4.33 -14.00 -4.16
C GLY A 89 5.69 -14.16 -4.84
N MET A 90 6.45 -13.07 -4.92
CA MET A 90 7.82 -13.02 -5.37
C MET A 90 8.62 -13.68 -4.27
N ASP A 91 8.90 -14.96 -4.49
CA ASP A 91 9.79 -15.74 -3.67
C ASP A 91 11.11 -14.96 -3.55
N LYS A 92 11.44 -14.56 -2.32
CA LYS A 92 12.54 -13.61 -2.03
C LYS A 92 13.92 -14.17 -2.43
N ASN A 93 13.99 -15.44 -2.82
CA ASN A 93 15.22 -16.09 -3.28
C ASN A 93 15.61 -15.74 -4.72
N GLU A 94 14.72 -15.25 -5.58
CA GLU A 94 15.10 -14.94 -6.97
C GLU A 94 15.78 -13.56 -7.14
N MET A 95 15.75 -12.69 -6.12
CA MET A 95 16.49 -11.41 -6.15
C MET A 95 17.95 -11.51 -5.68
N ARG A 96 18.41 -12.67 -5.21
CA ARG A 96 19.80 -12.85 -4.72
C ARG A 96 20.77 -13.51 -5.70
N ALA A 97 20.32 -13.94 -6.88
CA ALA A 97 21.21 -14.54 -7.87
C ALA A 97 21.84 -13.48 -8.81
N ASN A 98 22.60 -12.54 -8.24
CA ASN A 98 23.67 -11.80 -8.94
C ASN A 98 24.48 -10.98 -7.93
N GLY A 99 25.38 -11.65 -7.20
CA GLY A 99 26.33 -10.95 -6.34
C GLY A 99 27.02 -11.81 -5.29
N ALA A 100 28.11 -12.45 -5.73
CA ALA A 100 29.27 -12.89 -4.95
C ALA A 100 29.16 -14.11 -4.00
N GLU A 101 30.18 -14.95 -4.17
CA GLU A 101 30.48 -16.23 -3.54
C GLU A 101 31.06 -16.09 -2.10
N HIS A 102 31.11 -17.24 -1.42
CA HIS A 102 31.89 -17.61 -0.22
C HIS A 102 31.51 -16.99 1.14
N ALA A 103 30.95 -17.79 2.06
CA ALA A 103 31.66 -18.77 2.90
C ALA A 103 30.71 -19.43 3.91
N GLU A 104 31.02 -20.68 4.26
CA GLU A 104 30.30 -21.58 5.18
C GLU A 104 30.34 -21.12 6.65
N SER A 105 29.32 -21.50 7.46
CA SER A 105 29.49 -22.18 8.76
C SER A 105 28.14 -22.38 9.50
N ASP A 106 27.78 -23.66 9.67
CA ASP A 106 27.33 -24.34 10.89
C ASP A 106 26.08 -23.89 11.68
N GLY A 107 25.05 -24.75 11.63
CA GLY A 107 24.41 -25.37 12.80
C GLY A 107 23.72 -24.51 13.86
N GLY A 108 22.38 -24.44 13.83
CA GLY A 108 21.61 -23.94 14.98
C GLY A 108 20.09 -23.96 14.79
N VAL A 109 19.45 -25.03 15.30
CA VAL A 109 18.00 -25.23 15.42
C VAL A 109 17.29 -23.94 15.88
N THR A 110 16.28 -23.48 15.12
CA THR A 110 15.31 -22.50 15.62
C THR A 110 13.89 -22.88 15.19
N ASP A 111 13.02 -22.89 16.20
CA ASP A 111 11.59 -23.13 16.13
C ASP A 111 10.94 -22.41 14.94
N SER A 112 10.19 -23.19 14.17
CA SER A 112 9.40 -22.75 13.04
C SER A 112 8.18 -21.97 13.54
N LYS A 113 8.41 -20.76 14.06
CA LYS A 113 7.37 -19.75 14.13
C LYS A 113 7.19 -19.24 12.71
N SER A 114 6.16 -19.74 12.04
CA SER A 114 5.65 -19.24 10.77
C SER A 114 5.44 -17.73 10.86
N ILE A 115 6.46 -16.96 10.51
CA ILE A 115 6.37 -15.53 10.29
C ILE A 115 5.70 -15.40 8.93
N SER A 116 4.36 -15.30 8.93
CA SER A 116 3.61 -14.87 7.76
C SER A 116 4.20 -13.53 7.35
N SER A 117 4.83 -13.49 6.18
CA SER A 117 5.48 -12.32 5.61
C SER A 117 4.44 -11.29 5.14
N SER A 118 3.69 -10.72 6.08
CA SER A 118 2.86 -9.54 5.85
C SER A 118 3.79 -8.34 5.73
N SER A 119 4.28 -8.05 4.53
CA SER A 119 5.15 -6.90 4.26
C SER A 119 4.36 -5.57 4.23
N GLY A 120 3.46 -5.38 5.18
CA GLY A 120 2.59 -4.22 5.30
C GLY A 120 2.46 -3.77 6.75
N TYR A 121 2.26 -2.47 6.95
CA TYR A 121 1.94 -1.88 8.25
C TYR A 121 0.56 -2.39 8.72
N ARG A 122 0.52 -2.96 9.93
CA ARG A 122 -0.70 -3.44 10.57
C ARG A 122 -0.88 -2.79 11.95
N LEU A 123 -2.12 -2.41 12.22
CA LEU A 123 -2.63 -1.97 13.50
C LEU A 123 -3.50 -3.09 14.07
N SER A 124 -3.28 -3.46 15.31
CA SER A 124 -4.15 -4.42 16.01
C SER A 124 -4.61 -3.78 17.31
N PHE A 125 -5.92 -3.64 17.46
CA PHE A 125 -6.59 -3.09 18.64
C PHE A 125 -6.88 -4.20 19.66
N SER A 126 -7.00 -3.83 20.94
CA SER A 126 -7.23 -4.78 22.04
C SER A 126 -8.59 -5.49 22.01
N ASP A 127 -9.54 -4.98 21.23
CA ASP A 127 -10.86 -5.57 20.98
C ASP A 127 -10.84 -6.66 19.89
N GLY A 128 -9.69 -6.89 19.26
CA GLY A 128 -9.51 -7.86 18.18
C GLY A 128 -9.61 -7.27 16.77
N MET A 129 -9.91 -5.98 16.61
CA MET A 129 -9.91 -5.33 15.31
C MET A 129 -8.49 -5.20 14.76
N GLU A 130 -8.32 -5.54 13.48
CA GLU A 130 -7.07 -5.34 12.76
C GLU A 130 -7.29 -4.38 11.59
N ILE A 131 -6.34 -3.46 11.41
CA ILE A 131 -6.33 -2.53 10.28
C ILE A 131 -4.97 -2.61 9.60
N PRO A 132 -4.92 -3.06 8.36
CA PRO A 132 -6.05 -3.54 7.55
C PRO A 132 -6.62 -4.87 8.07
N ASN A 133 -7.93 -5.09 7.89
CA ASN A 133 -8.60 -6.36 8.19
C ASN A 133 -8.51 -7.34 7.00
N ASP A 134 -8.71 -8.63 7.26
CA ASP A 134 -8.98 -9.65 6.24
C ASP A 134 -7.94 -9.75 5.10
N GLY A 135 -6.66 -9.56 5.40
CA GLY A 135 -5.58 -9.67 4.41
C GLY A 135 -5.57 -8.54 3.37
N VAL A 136 -6.43 -7.53 3.52
CA VAL A 136 -6.29 -6.26 2.82
C VAL A 136 -4.94 -5.67 3.21
N VAL A 137 -4.21 -5.06 2.29
CA VAL A 137 -3.10 -4.15 2.63
C VAL A 137 -3.53 -2.80 2.11
N HIS A 138 -3.61 -1.81 3.01
CA HIS A 138 -3.89 -0.43 2.61
C HIS A 138 -2.67 0.13 1.88
N ALA A 139 -2.90 0.92 0.83
CA ALA A 139 -1.88 1.29 -0.15
C ALA A 139 -0.85 2.30 0.38
N SER A 140 -1.18 3.02 1.46
CA SER A 140 -0.34 4.06 2.04
C SER A 140 -0.52 4.14 3.55
N GLN A 141 0.50 4.63 4.26
CA GLN A 141 0.39 4.89 5.70
C GLN A 141 -0.76 5.85 6.01
N ARG A 142 -1.01 6.81 5.10
CA ARG A 142 -2.12 7.75 5.15
C ARG A 142 -3.47 7.01 5.21
N GLU A 143 -3.69 6.00 4.38
CA GLU A 143 -4.95 5.27 4.32
C GLU A 143 -5.16 4.39 5.57
N ASN A 144 -4.17 3.61 6.01
CA ASN A 144 -4.29 2.83 7.25
C ASN A 144 -4.60 3.74 8.45
N MET A 145 -3.91 4.88 8.52
CA MET A 145 -4.08 5.79 9.65
C MET A 145 -5.46 6.45 9.62
N GLY A 146 -5.95 6.86 8.45
CA GLY A 146 -7.32 7.36 8.28
C GLY A 146 -8.35 6.31 8.71
N ARG A 147 -8.23 5.08 8.20
CA ARG A 147 -9.12 3.97 8.55
C ARG A 147 -9.12 3.60 10.03
N ALA A 148 -7.97 3.70 10.67
CA ALA A 148 -7.87 3.48 12.12
C ALA A 148 -8.61 4.55 12.93
N VAL A 149 -8.60 5.79 12.47
CA VAL A 149 -9.37 6.85 13.10
C VAL A 149 -10.86 6.69 12.79
N ASP A 150 -11.23 6.37 11.54
CA ASP A 150 -12.62 6.10 11.16
C ASP A 150 -13.22 4.97 11.98
N TYR A 151 -12.47 3.89 12.21
CA TYR A 151 -12.90 2.80 13.10
C TYR A 151 -13.26 3.30 14.50
N LEU A 152 -12.40 4.15 15.09
CA LEU A 152 -12.66 4.73 16.42
C LEU A 152 -13.85 5.71 16.41
N ILE A 153 -14.12 6.37 15.28
CA ILE A 153 -15.28 7.25 15.10
C ILE A 153 -16.56 6.41 15.00
N GLU A 154 -16.57 5.42 14.12
CA GLU A 154 -17.76 4.64 13.78
C GLU A 154 -18.19 3.76 14.96
N GLU A 155 -17.25 3.04 15.59
CA GLU A 155 -17.56 2.06 16.63
C GLU A 155 -17.54 2.64 18.05
N TYR A 156 -16.68 3.63 18.30
CA TYR A 156 -16.47 4.19 19.66
C TYR A 156 -16.88 5.66 19.80
N GLN A 157 -17.35 6.29 18.71
CA GLN A 157 -17.76 7.69 18.71
C GLN A 157 -16.67 8.61 19.29
N ILE A 158 -15.40 8.35 18.96
CA ILE A 158 -14.23 9.01 19.58
C ILE A 158 -14.32 10.54 19.53
N THR A 159 -14.88 11.12 18.48
CA THR A 159 -15.04 12.58 18.34
C THR A 159 -16.07 13.20 19.29
N SER A 160 -16.90 12.37 19.94
CA SER A 160 -17.76 12.78 21.06
C SER A 160 -17.07 12.67 22.42
N GLN A 161 -15.90 12.03 22.50
CA GLN A 161 -15.14 11.80 23.73
C GLN A 161 -13.92 12.72 23.88
N ILE A 162 -13.52 13.38 22.79
CA ILE A 162 -12.36 14.29 22.75
C ILE A 162 -12.78 15.69 22.32
N ASP A 163 -12.07 16.71 22.81
CA ASP A 163 -12.24 18.07 22.33
C ASP A 163 -11.43 18.32 21.05
N LEU A 164 -12.12 18.81 20.01
CA LEU A 164 -11.47 19.27 18.77
C LEU A 164 -11.14 20.77 18.85
N PRO A 165 -9.94 21.21 18.40
CA PRO A 165 -8.90 20.42 17.73
C PRO A 165 -8.08 19.55 18.69
N TYR A 166 -7.97 18.25 18.38
CA TYR A 166 -7.27 17.29 19.23
C TYR A 166 -5.82 17.09 18.76
N SER A 167 -4.88 17.21 19.70
CA SER A 167 -3.44 17.05 19.42
C SER A 167 -2.85 15.74 19.92
N GLY A 168 -3.59 14.97 20.73
CA GLY A 168 -3.05 13.82 21.45
C GLY A 168 -1.78 14.16 22.22
N GLY A 169 -1.64 15.40 22.72
CA GLY A 169 -0.45 15.89 23.43
C GLY A 169 0.86 15.84 22.64
N ILE A 170 0.81 15.91 21.30
CA ILE A 170 1.98 16.02 20.40
C ILE A 170 2.29 17.49 20.08
N GLY A 171 1.59 18.43 20.72
CA GLY A 171 1.80 19.87 20.59
C GLY A 171 1.25 20.47 19.28
N ARG A 172 0.78 19.64 18.34
CA ARG A 172 0.10 20.06 17.10
C ARG A 172 -1.20 19.28 16.95
N ALA A 173 -2.27 20.00 16.63
CA ALA A 173 -3.56 19.44 16.29
C ALA A 173 -3.41 18.49 15.11
N THR A 174 -3.89 17.28 15.34
CA THR A 174 -3.81 16.17 14.41
C THR A 174 -5.20 15.81 13.90
N LEU A 175 -6.23 15.98 14.74
CA LEU A 175 -7.63 15.99 14.33
C LEU A 175 -8.21 17.39 14.47
N ASN A 176 -9.01 17.81 13.50
CA ASN A 176 -9.61 19.13 13.49
C ASN A 176 -10.92 19.14 12.67
N THR A 177 -11.82 20.07 12.97
CA THR A 177 -13.08 20.28 12.21
C THR A 177 -12.86 20.99 10.88
N GLU A 178 -11.70 21.63 10.71
CA GLU A 178 -11.27 22.26 9.47
C GLU A 178 -9.90 21.69 9.03
N PRO A 179 -9.55 21.71 7.73
CA PRO A 179 -8.26 21.22 7.23
C PRO A 179 -7.11 22.22 7.54
N LYS A 180 -7.00 22.66 8.79
CA LYS A 180 -6.02 23.64 9.28
C LYS A 180 -5.22 23.08 10.45
N LYS A 181 -3.93 23.38 10.50
CA LYS A 181 -3.04 23.10 11.63
C LYS A 181 -3.37 24.01 12.82
N SER A 182 -2.84 23.70 14.01
CA SER A 182 -3.03 24.52 15.23
C SER A 182 -2.66 26.00 15.09
N ASN A 183 -1.77 26.34 14.17
CA ASN A 183 -1.35 27.72 13.92
C ASN A 183 -2.23 28.44 12.87
N GLY A 184 -3.35 27.85 12.45
CA GLY A 184 -4.26 28.39 11.45
C GLY A 184 -3.85 28.18 9.98
N SER A 185 -2.62 27.69 9.71
CA SER A 185 -2.19 27.38 8.34
C SER A 185 -2.81 26.09 7.81
N GLU A 186 -2.95 25.96 6.49
CA GLU A 186 -3.55 24.77 5.88
C GLU A 186 -2.76 23.48 6.19
N MET A 187 -3.50 22.38 6.37
CA MET A 187 -2.93 21.04 6.42
C MET A 187 -2.45 20.65 5.02
N ALA A 188 -1.22 20.17 4.93
CA ALA A 188 -0.76 19.52 3.71
C ALA A 188 -1.44 18.14 3.63
N HIS A 189 -2.23 17.92 2.58
CA HIS A 189 -2.82 16.62 2.24
C HIS A 189 -3.69 16.04 3.38
N PRO A 190 -4.71 16.78 3.87
CA PRO A 190 -5.59 16.29 4.93
C PRO A 190 -6.33 15.03 4.47
N TYR A 191 -6.53 14.09 5.39
CA TYR A 191 -7.44 12.97 5.20
C TYR A 191 -8.79 13.36 5.79
N GLU A 192 -9.83 13.35 4.96
CA GLU A 192 -11.22 13.60 5.39
C GLU A 192 -11.78 12.30 5.99
N LEU A 193 -12.32 12.40 7.21
CA LEU A 193 -12.85 11.30 7.99
C LEU A 193 -14.35 11.12 7.72
N SER A 194 -14.87 9.96 8.08
CA SER A 194 -16.28 9.55 7.97
C SER A 194 -17.28 10.53 8.59
N ASP A 195 -16.89 11.25 9.65
CA ASP A 195 -17.73 12.24 10.32
C ASP A 195 -17.53 13.69 9.82
N GLY A 196 -16.76 13.88 8.74
CA GLY A 196 -16.48 15.18 8.14
C GLY A 196 -15.35 15.96 8.80
N ASN A 197 -14.68 15.39 9.81
CA ASN A 197 -13.46 15.98 10.39
C ASN A 197 -12.22 15.67 9.54
N TYR A 198 -11.11 16.33 9.85
CA TYR A 198 -9.86 16.24 9.09
C TYR A 198 -8.70 15.73 9.96
N LEU A 199 -8.01 14.73 9.44
CA LEU A 199 -6.81 14.14 10.01
C LEU A 199 -5.55 14.59 9.26
N ARG A 200 -4.57 15.08 10.02
CA ARG A 200 -3.21 15.28 9.53
C ARG A 200 -2.47 13.95 9.45
N THR A 201 -2.03 13.58 8.24
CA THR A 201 -1.27 12.33 8.00
C THR A 201 0.21 12.57 7.71
N THR A 202 0.65 13.82 7.55
CA THR A 202 2.03 14.26 7.28
C THR A 202 2.90 14.34 8.54
N MET A 203 2.88 13.29 9.35
CA MET A 203 3.64 13.18 10.60
C MET A 203 4.73 12.11 10.47
N GLY A 204 5.79 12.25 11.27
CA GLY A 204 6.84 11.23 11.33
C GLY A 204 6.30 9.92 11.93
N ARG A 205 6.98 8.80 11.66
CA ARG A 205 6.59 7.46 12.15
C ARG A 205 6.26 7.43 13.64
N THR A 206 7.15 7.99 14.47
CA THR A 206 6.98 7.99 15.93
C THR A 206 5.78 8.81 16.38
N GLU A 207 5.52 9.95 15.73
CA GLU A 207 4.37 10.82 16.04
C GLU A 207 3.05 10.11 15.72
N LYS A 208 2.93 9.52 14.53
CA LYS A 208 1.74 8.75 14.12
C LYS A 208 1.43 7.61 15.08
N LYS A 209 2.44 6.82 15.48
CA LYS A 209 2.27 5.73 16.47
C LYS A 209 1.79 6.25 17.81
N ARG A 210 2.41 7.33 18.31
CA ARG A 210 2.04 7.94 19.60
C ARG A 210 0.64 8.51 19.56
N PHE A 211 0.26 9.13 18.44
CA PHE A 211 -1.06 9.69 18.22
C PHE A 211 -2.13 8.62 18.28
N LEU A 212 -1.99 7.55 17.47
CA LEU A 212 -2.97 6.46 17.43
C LEU A 212 -3.12 5.77 18.79
N LYS A 213 -2.02 5.57 19.51
CA LYS A 213 -2.05 5.03 20.87
C LYS A 213 -2.89 5.87 21.81
N ARG A 214 -2.60 7.17 21.87
CA ARG A 214 -3.34 8.09 22.73
C ARG A 214 -4.81 8.18 22.35
N LEU A 215 -5.11 8.24 21.05
CA LEU A 215 -6.49 8.30 20.58
C LEU A 215 -7.27 7.04 20.95
N ALA A 216 -6.67 5.85 20.84
CA ALA A 216 -7.29 4.60 21.28
C ALA A 216 -7.47 4.55 22.81
N GLU A 217 -6.50 5.07 23.58
CA GLU A 217 -6.57 5.13 25.04
C GLU A 217 -7.77 5.96 25.54
N GLU A 218 -8.21 7.00 24.81
CA GLU A 218 -9.40 7.81 25.17
C GLU A 218 -10.68 6.96 25.22
N VAL A 219 -10.75 5.87 24.45
CA VAL A 219 -11.90 4.94 24.43
C VAL A 219 -11.60 3.62 25.15
N GLY A 220 -10.53 3.57 25.92
CA GLY A 220 -10.14 2.38 26.70
C GLY A 220 -9.57 1.24 25.86
N LEU A 221 -9.08 1.51 24.65
CA LEU A 221 -8.42 0.54 23.78
C LEU A 221 -6.91 0.70 23.81
N GLU A 222 -6.21 -0.41 23.63
CA GLU A 222 -4.79 -0.41 23.28
C GLU A 222 -4.64 -0.67 21.78
N VAL A 223 -3.67 0.00 21.14
CA VAL A 223 -3.30 -0.29 19.75
C VAL A 223 -1.83 -0.64 19.64
N SER A 224 -1.59 -1.79 19.03
CA SER A 224 -0.27 -2.28 18.68
C SER A 224 0.01 -2.04 17.20
N VAL A 225 1.27 -1.76 16.90
CA VAL A 225 1.72 -1.43 15.55
C VAL A 225 2.77 -2.44 15.14
N SER A 226 2.50 -3.21 14.10
CA SER A 226 3.41 -4.21 13.54
C SER A 226 3.72 -3.93 12.06
N GLY A 227 4.75 -4.59 11.53
CA GLY A 227 5.24 -4.38 10.16
C GLY A 227 6.23 -3.22 9.97
N GLU A 228 6.86 -3.18 8.80
CA GLU A 228 7.71 -2.06 8.39
C GLU A 228 6.87 -0.82 8.07
N TRP A 229 7.30 0.34 8.57
CA TRP A 229 6.75 1.62 8.12
C TRP A 229 7.79 2.24 7.21
N LEU A 230 7.65 2.02 5.91
CA LEU A 230 8.42 2.74 4.91
C LEU A 230 7.79 4.11 4.75
N GLU A 231 8.56 5.18 4.94
CA GLU A 231 8.06 6.54 4.73
C GLU A 231 7.56 6.69 3.29
N ASP A 232 6.38 7.30 3.13
CA ASP A 232 5.86 7.73 1.83
C ASP A 232 6.70 8.91 1.31
#